data_AF-A0A535CW46-F1
#
_entry.id   AF-A0A535CW46-F1
#
_cell.length_a   1.000
_cell.length_b   1.000
_cell.length_c   1.000
_cell.angle_alpha   90.00
_cell.angle_beta   90.00
_cell.angle_gamma   90.00
#
_symmetry.space_group_name_H-M   'P 1'
#
loop_
_entity.id
_entity.type
_entity.pdbx_description
1 polymer ?
#
loop_
_entity_poly.entity_id
_entity_poly.type
_entity_poly.pdbx_seq_one_letter_code
_entity_poly.pdbx_strand_id
1 'polypeptide(L)'
;MTHITQEELQTSENLFGWDETPGIVSVWASRAGKALVWRRIGEQVVCEEEQFRPWLFARILTDLEHLGSRVQPATSVGAGSAPITFRELDGPPDAYRYLLSARDGRMLEQALCTGASRRLGRKVTNLNDLQETYYRVGPVEQYLMLTGRVYFRGLVYDDLHR
;
A
#
# COMPACT_ATOMS: atom_id res chain seq x y z
N MET A 1 28.62 -43.86 -15.01
CA MET A 1 29.48 -42.66 -14.96
C MET A 1 28.61 -41.54 -14.41
N THR A 2 28.85 -41.23 -13.14
CA THR A 2 28.33 -40.13 -12.32
C THR A 2 26.82 -39.88 -12.37
N HIS A 3 26.15 -40.65 -11.52
CA HIS A 3 24.80 -40.54 -11.00
C HIS A 3 24.38 -39.10 -10.71
N ILE A 4 23.42 -38.59 -11.48
CA ILE A 4 22.47 -37.61 -10.93
C ILE A 4 21.37 -38.45 -10.32
N THR A 5 21.28 -38.42 -9.00
CA THR A 5 20.28 -39.20 -8.27
C THR A 5 18.89 -38.68 -8.65
N GLN A 6 17.95 -39.57 -8.99
CA GLN A 6 16.54 -39.19 -9.24
C GLN A 6 15.96 -38.34 -8.11
N GLU A 7 16.48 -38.48 -6.89
CA GLU A 7 16.19 -37.67 -5.71
C GLU A 7 16.54 -36.18 -5.86
N GLU A 8 17.63 -35.79 -6.53
CA GLU A 8 18.05 -34.38 -6.63
C GLU A 8 17.25 -33.60 -7.68
N LEU A 9 16.82 -34.28 -8.76
CA LEU A 9 15.88 -33.72 -9.74
C LEU A 9 14.46 -33.63 -9.18
N GLN A 10 13.99 -34.67 -8.45
CA GLN A 10 12.72 -34.63 -7.73
C GLN A 10 12.70 -33.55 -6.65
N THR A 11 13.82 -33.27 -5.98
CA THR A 11 13.85 -32.23 -4.93
C THR A 11 13.62 -30.83 -5.50
N SER A 12 14.07 -30.57 -6.74
CA SER A 12 13.91 -29.26 -7.39
C SER A 12 12.51 -29.05 -7.96
N GLU A 13 11.88 -30.11 -8.48
CA GLU A 13 10.48 -30.14 -8.93
C GLU A 13 9.49 -30.06 -7.76
N ASN A 14 9.79 -30.73 -6.64
CA ASN A 14 8.94 -30.75 -5.45
C ASN A 14 9.09 -29.50 -4.55
N LEU A 15 10.21 -28.77 -4.61
CA LEU A 15 10.36 -27.50 -3.88
C LEU A 15 9.73 -26.30 -4.59
N PHE A 16 9.63 -26.31 -5.93
CA PHE A 16 9.31 -25.10 -6.70
C PHE A 16 8.16 -25.22 -7.71
N GLY A 17 7.61 -26.43 -7.94
CA GLY A 17 6.46 -26.65 -8.83
C GLY A 17 6.77 -26.42 -10.31
N TRP A 18 6.16 -27.20 -11.21
CA TRP A 18 6.49 -27.23 -12.64
C TRP A 18 5.35 -26.88 -13.60
N ASP A 19 4.32 -26.12 -13.19
CA ASP A 19 3.54 -25.32 -14.18
C ASP A 19 2.60 -24.21 -13.62
N GLU A 20 2.28 -23.28 -14.53
CA GLU A 20 1.42 -22.08 -14.57
C GLU A 20 0.72 -21.58 -13.29
N THR A 21 1.34 -20.65 -12.55
CA THR A 21 0.62 -19.79 -11.60
C THR A 21 0.43 -18.38 -12.19
N PRO A 22 -0.79 -17.97 -12.59
CA PRO A 22 -1.04 -16.61 -13.08
C PRO A 22 -1.12 -15.64 -11.88
N GLY A 23 0.06 -15.32 -11.33
CA GLY A 23 0.25 -14.48 -10.16
C GLY A 23 1.23 -13.33 -10.37
N ILE A 24 1.17 -12.36 -9.46
CA ILE A 24 2.18 -11.28 -9.35
C ILE A 24 3.49 -11.92 -8.86
N VAL A 25 4.54 -11.79 -9.66
CA VAL A 25 5.89 -12.29 -9.38
C VAL A 25 6.68 -11.30 -8.53
N SER A 26 6.47 -10.00 -8.77
CA SER A 26 7.09 -8.94 -7.98
C SER A 26 6.23 -7.68 -8.02
N VAL A 27 6.34 -6.87 -6.97
CA VAL A 27 5.79 -5.53 -6.92
C VAL A 27 6.86 -4.60 -6.39
N TRP A 28 7.00 -3.47 -7.05
CA TRP A 28 7.63 -2.28 -6.50
C TRP A 28 6.57 -1.20 -6.42
N ALA A 29 6.55 -0.45 -5.33
CA ALA A 29 5.67 0.69 -5.20
C ALA A 29 6.39 1.84 -4.50
N SER A 30 5.98 3.06 -4.82
CA SER A 30 6.56 4.28 -4.30
C SER A 30 5.56 5.14 -3.54
N ARG A 31 6.07 5.98 -2.66
CA ARG A 31 5.28 7.00 -1.95
C ARG A 31 4.63 8.03 -2.88
N ALA A 32 5.05 8.12 -4.15
CA ALA A 32 4.44 9.00 -5.12
C ALA A 32 3.17 8.41 -5.76
N GLY A 33 2.72 7.21 -5.34
CA GLY A 33 1.52 6.58 -5.90
C GLY A 33 1.77 5.83 -7.21
N LYS A 34 3.01 5.42 -7.46
CA LYS A 34 3.36 4.56 -8.60
C LYS A 34 3.64 3.15 -8.15
N ALA A 35 3.15 2.17 -8.89
CA ALA A 35 3.48 0.76 -8.74
C ALA A 35 4.00 0.19 -10.08
N LEU A 36 5.01 -0.66 -9.99
CA LEU A 36 5.43 -1.55 -11.07
C LEU A 36 5.07 -2.97 -10.65
N VAL A 37 4.32 -3.66 -11.48
CA VAL A 37 3.83 -5.01 -11.20
C VAL A 37 4.38 -5.94 -12.26
N TRP A 38 5.20 -6.90 -11.83
CA TRP A 38 5.68 -7.96 -12.68
C TRP A 38 4.75 -9.16 -12.56
N ARG A 39 4.21 -9.62 -13.68
CA ARG A 39 3.27 -10.74 -13.74
C ARG A 39 3.75 -11.77 -14.73
N ARG A 40 3.51 -13.04 -14.42
CA ARG A 40 3.72 -14.12 -15.39
C ARG A 40 2.44 -14.31 -16.21
N ILE A 41 2.59 -14.36 -17.53
CA ILE A 41 1.53 -14.67 -18.51
C ILE A 41 2.11 -15.74 -19.43
N GLY A 42 1.70 -17.00 -19.24
CA GLY A 42 2.36 -18.15 -19.85
C GLY A 42 3.85 -18.19 -19.47
N GLU A 43 4.72 -18.32 -20.47
CA GLU A 43 6.18 -18.31 -20.28
C GLU A 43 6.79 -16.90 -20.15
N GLN A 44 5.99 -15.84 -20.31
CA GLN A 44 6.49 -14.47 -20.34
C GLN A 44 6.31 -13.76 -18.99
N VAL A 45 7.26 -12.89 -18.65
CA VAL A 45 7.11 -11.91 -17.57
C VAL A 45 6.83 -10.54 -18.16
N VAL A 46 5.67 -9.98 -17.85
CA VAL A 46 5.27 -8.62 -18.24
C VAL A 46 5.42 -7.68 -17.05
N CYS A 47 5.75 -6.42 -17.34
CA CYS A 47 5.80 -5.34 -16.35
C CYS A 47 4.74 -4.30 -16.67
N GLU A 48 3.84 -4.03 -15.72
CA GLU A 48 2.78 -3.04 -15.83
C GLU A 48 3.09 -1.87 -14.88
N GLU A 49 3.04 -0.63 -15.39
CA GLU A 49 3.04 0.57 -14.55
C GLU A 49 1.60 0.95 -14.21
N GLU A 50 1.32 1.04 -12.91
CA GLU A 50 0.03 1.44 -12.38
C GLU A 50 0.16 2.67 -11.48
N GLN A 51 -0.91 3.45 -11.44
CA GLN A 51 -1.06 4.52 -10.47
C GLN A 51 -2.05 4.11 -9.39
N PHE A 52 -1.70 4.40 -8.15
CA PHE A 52 -2.57 4.26 -7.00
C PHE A 52 -2.51 5.53 -6.16
N ARG A 53 -3.53 5.76 -5.33
CA ARG A 53 -3.53 6.88 -4.40
C ARG A 53 -2.98 6.42 -3.05
N PRO A 54 -1.79 6.86 -2.61
CA PRO A 54 -1.27 6.50 -1.30
C PRO A 54 -2.25 6.88 -0.20
N TRP A 55 -2.32 6.06 0.83
CA TRP A 55 -3.33 6.18 1.86
C TRP A 55 -2.76 5.89 3.25
N LEU A 56 -3.37 6.48 4.27
CA LEU A 56 -3.03 6.22 5.66
C LEU A 56 -4.22 6.47 6.57
N PHE A 57 -4.18 5.89 7.76
CA PHE A 57 -5.15 6.10 8.81
C PHE A 57 -4.74 7.26 9.71
N ALA A 58 -5.69 8.11 10.06
CA ALA A 58 -5.50 9.26 10.92
C ALA A 58 -6.55 9.31 12.03
N ARG A 59 -6.16 9.74 13.23
CA ARG A 59 -7.09 9.99 14.33
C ARG A 59 -7.81 11.34 14.21
N ILE A 60 -7.15 12.32 13.59
CA ILE A 60 -7.62 13.70 13.50
C ILE A 60 -7.45 14.25 12.08
N LEU A 61 -8.23 15.27 11.74
CA LEU A 61 -8.07 16.06 10.51
C LEU A 61 -7.43 17.43 10.72
N THR A 62 -7.26 17.88 11.97
CA THR A 62 -6.79 19.23 12.31
C THR A 62 -5.46 19.60 11.66
N ASP A 63 -4.55 18.63 11.49
CA ASP A 63 -3.27 18.89 10.83
C ASP A 63 -3.42 19.23 9.33
N LEU A 64 -4.58 18.99 8.72
CA LEU A 64 -4.88 19.29 7.33
C LEU A 64 -5.74 20.56 7.12
N GLU A 65 -6.25 21.19 8.19
CA GLU A 65 -7.13 22.36 8.09
C GLU A 65 -6.53 23.50 7.27
N HIS A 66 -5.21 23.69 7.38
CA HIS A 66 -4.45 24.71 6.65
C HIS A 66 -4.49 24.56 5.12
N LEU A 67 -4.92 23.40 4.60
CA LEU A 67 -5.05 23.14 3.17
C LEU A 67 -6.41 23.55 2.59
N GLY A 68 -7.40 23.84 3.44
CA GLY A 68 -8.74 24.26 3.04
C GLY A 68 -9.35 23.33 1.98
N SER A 69 -9.81 23.92 0.87
CA SER A 69 -10.52 23.20 -0.21
C SER A 69 -9.70 22.14 -0.96
N ARG A 70 -8.39 22.02 -0.69
CA ARG A 70 -7.53 20.97 -1.24
C ARG A 70 -7.72 19.61 -0.55
N VAL A 71 -8.44 19.58 0.56
CA VAL A 71 -8.82 18.38 1.31
C VAL A 71 -10.34 18.27 1.26
N GLN A 72 -10.86 17.17 0.73
CA GLN A 72 -12.29 17.00 0.50
C GLN A 72 -12.79 15.64 0.99
N PRO A 73 -14.06 15.52 1.44
CA PRO A 73 -14.67 14.21 1.64
C PRO A 73 -14.57 13.36 0.37
N ALA A 74 -14.31 12.06 0.53
CA ALA A 74 -14.22 11.12 -0.59
C ALA A 74 -15.54 10.98 -1.37
N THR A 75 -16.66 11.41 -0.79
CA THR A 75 -18.00 11.42 -1.38
C THR A 75 -18.32 12.71 -2.13
N SER A 76 -17.47 13.74 -2.07
CA SER A 76 -17.71 15.01 -2.75
C SER A 76 -17.66 14.87 -4.27
N VAL A 77 -18.47 15.67 -4.97
CA VAL A 77 -18.41 15.79 -6.43
C VAL A 77 -17.01 16.28 -6.82
N GLY A 78 -16.32 15.51 -7.66
CA GLY A 78 -14.94 15.82 -8.05
C GLY A 78 -13.87 15.35 -7.07
N ALA A 79 -14.18 14.54 -6.04
CA ALA A 79 -13.18 14.01 -5.10
C ALA A 79 -12.01 13.28 -5.80
N GLY A 80 -12.24 12.67 -6.96
CA GLY A 80 -11.17 12.06 -7.77
C GLY A 80 -10.09 13.04 -8.23
N SER A 81 -10.42 14.34 -8.37
CA SER A 81 -9.49 15.41 -8.73
C SER A 81 -8.80 16.08 -7.54
N ALA A 82 -9.37 15.96 -6.34
CA ALA A 82 -8.81 16.56 -5.13
C ALA A 82 -7.40 16.01 -4.82
N PRO A 83 -6.45 16.87 -4.39
CA PRO A 83 -5.12 16.43 -3.97
C PRO A 83 -5.15 15.43 -2.83
N ILE A 84 -6.00 15.66 -1.83
CA ILE A 84 -6.23 14.79 -0.69
C ILE A 84 -7.75 14.60 -0.53
N THR A 85 -8.15 13.36 -0.29
CA THR A 85 -9.51 13.04 0.15
C THR A 85 -9.48 12.35 1.50
N PHE A 86 -10.57 12.43 2.23
CA PHE A 86 -10.75 11.68 3.48
C PHE A 86 -12.09 10.96 3.51
N ARG A 87 -12.12 9.81 4.18
CA ARG A 87 -13.34 9.12 4.56
C ARG A 87 -13.35 8.98 6.07
N GLU A 88 -14.45 9.38 6.69
CA GLU A 88 -14.68 9.10 8.10
C GLU A 88 -15.08 7.63 8.27
N LEU A 89 -14.54 6.97 9.28
CA LEU A 89 -14.73 5.57 9.59
C LEU A 89 -15.49 5.43 10.91
N ASP A 90 -16.31 4.39 11.02
CA ASP A 90 -16.93 4.03 12.28
C ASP A 90 -15.89 3.50 13.27
N GLY A 91 -16.13 3.72 14.57
CA GLY A 91 -15.23 3.27 15.64
C GLY A 91 -15.35 4.11 16.91
N PRO A 92 -14.72 3.65 18.01
CA PRO A 92 -14.69 4.38 19.28
C PRO A 92 -13.91 5.71 19.16
N PRO A 93 -14.07 6.64 20.13
CA PRO A 93 -13.48 7.97 20.07
C PRO A 93 -11.95 8.02 19.95
N ASP A 94 -11.25 6.96 20.35
CA ASP A 94 -9.80 6.84 20.33
C ASP A 94 -9.25 6.07 19.13
N ALA A 95 -10.11 5.59 18.23
CA ALA A 95 -9.71 4.90 17.01
C ALA A 95 -9.15 5.85 15.94
N TYR A 96 -8.51 5.28 14.93
CA TYR A 96 -8.20 5.99 13.70
C TYR A 96 -9.49 6.26 12.92
N ARG A 97 -10.06 7.45 13.14
CA ARG A 97 -11.37 7.87 12.64
C ARG A 97 -11.39 8.21 11.15
N TYR A 98 -10.23 8.41 10.51
CA TYR A 98 -10.16 8.86 9.13
C TYR A 98 -9.24 8.00 8.28
N LEU A 99 -9.70 7.61 7.09
CA LEU A 99 -8.87 7.12 6.00
C LEU A 99 -8.54 8.28 5.06
N LEU A 100 -7.28 8.68 5.02
CA LEU A 100 -6.75 9.69 4.11
C LEU A 100 -6.25 9.03 2.82
N SER A 101 -6.48 9.67 1.67
CA SER A 101 -5.96 9.23 0.38
C SER A 101 -5.48 10.42 -0.46
N ALA A 102 -4.28 10.34 -1.02
CA ALA A 102 -3.66 11.43 -1.76
C ALA A 102 -3.28 11.03 -3.18
N ARG A 103 -3.17 12.02 -4.08
CA ARG A 103 -2.56 11.82 -5.41
C ARG A 103 -1.05 11.62 -5.31
N ASP A 104 -0.42 12.19 -4.28
CA ASP A 104 1.00 12.07 -3.99
C ASP A 104 1.17 11.93 -2.47
N GLY A 105 1.71 10.79 -2.04
CA GLY A 105 1.93 10.49 -0.62
C GLY A 105 3.02 11.35 0.00
N ARG A 106 4.01 11.83 -0.78
CA ARG A 106 5.03 12.76 -0.27
C ARG A 106 4.42 14.10 0.10
N MET A 107 3.51 14.58 -0.74
CA MET A 107 2.77 15.82 -0.47
C MET A 107 1.86 15.68 0.75
N LEU A 108 1.17 14.54 0.90
CA LEU A 108 0.39 14.22 2.09
C LEU A 108 1.25 14.22 3.35
N GLU A 109 2.38 13.51 3.35
CA GLU A 109 3.32 13.46 4.47
C GLU A 109 3.81 14.85 4.87
N GLN A 110 4.20 15.67 3.89
CA GLN A 110 4.66 17.04 4.13
C GLN A 110 3.55 17.92 4.74
N ALA A 111 2.32 17.82 4.24
CA ALA A 111 1.19 18.56 4.78
C ALA A 111 0.90 18.16 6.23
N LEU A 112 0.89 16.86 6.53
CA LEU A 112 0.66 16.36 7.89
C LEU A 112 1.77 16.81 8.85
N CYS A 113 3.04 16.69 8.46
CA CYS A 113 4.16 17.21 9.25
C CYS A 113 4.06 18.72 9.48
N THR A 114 3.61 19.48 8.49
CA THR A 114 3.39 20.94 8.60
C THR A 114 2.30 21.27 9.61
N GLY A 115 1.15 20.61 9.52
CA GLY A 115 0.05 20.78 10.47
C GLY A 115 0.42 20.36 11.88
N ALA A 116 1.01 19.17 12.02
CA ALA A 116 1.46 18.64 13.30
C ALA A 116 2.49 19.56 13.97
N SER A 117 3.39 20.15 13.18
CA SER A 117 4.37 21.10 13.71
C SER A 117 3.70 22.33 14.34
N ARG A 118 2.63 22.85 13.70
CA ARG A 118 1.85 23.98 14.22
C ARG A 118 1.10 23.59 15.49
N ARG A 119 0.39 22.47 15.45
CA ARG A 119 -0.40 21.97 16.58
C ARG A 119 0.45 21.65 17.82
N LEU A 120 1.64 21.09 17.62
CA LEU A 120 2.53 20.68 18.71
C LEU A 120 3.51 21.78 19.15
N GLY A 121 3.57 22.91 18.44
CA GLY A 121 4.51 24.00 18.75
C GLY A 121 5.99 23.61 18.59
N ARG A 122 6.31 22.53 17.88
CA ARG A 122 7.67 22.06 17.62
C ARG A 122 7.82 21.57 16.20
N LYS A 123 9.05 21.58 15.66
CA LYS A 123 9.31 21.04 14.33
C LYS A 123 9.09 19.52 14.30
N VAL A 124 8.27 19.06 13.35
CA VAL A 124 8.07 17.64 13.00
C VAL A 124 8.45 17.46 11.53
N THR A 125 9.35 16.53 11.24
CA THR A 125 9.84 16.29 9.87
C THR A 125 9.49 14.90 9.34
N ASN A 126 9.01 14.00 10.19
CA ASN A 126 8.69 12.62 9.82
C ASN A 126 7.40 12.15 10.50
N LEU A 127 6.53 11.47 9.75
CA LEU A 127 5.35 10.80 10.29
C LEU A 127 5.67 9.72 11.32
N ASN A 128 6.87 9.15 11.31
CA ASN A 128 7.28 8.17 12.32
C ASN A 128 7.31 8.77 13.74
N ASP A 129 7.38 10.09 13.87
CA ASP A 129 7.30 10.79 15.16
C ASP A 129 5.86 10.99 15.64
N LEU A 130 4.87 10.54 14.86
CA LEU A 130 3.44 10.79 15.03
C LEU A 130 2.62 9.49 14.98
N GLN A 131 3.20 8.34 15.34
CA GLN A 131 2.56 7.02 15.24
C GLN A 131 1.25 6.90 16.03
N GLU A 132 1.13 7.63 17.15
CA GLU A 132 -0.12 7.68 17.91
C GLU A 132 -1.24 8.41 17.16
N THR A 133 -0.92 9.30 16.23
CA THR A 133 -1.90 10.07 15.43
C THR A 133 -2.13 9.46 14.05
N TYR A 134 -1.10 8.87 13.44
CA TYR A 134 -1.12 8.35 12.08
C TYR A 134 -0.58 6.93 12.03
N TYR A 135 -1.33 6.05 11.35
CA TYR A 135 -0.88 4.70 11.04
C TYR A 135 -0.78 4.51 9.53
N ARG A 136 0.35 3.99 9.07
CA ARG A 136 0.61 3.69 7.66
C ARG A 136 1.37 2.38 7.53
N VAL A 137 1.12 1.68 6.42
CA VAL A 137 1.96 0.59 5.93
C VAL A 137 2.86 1.09 4.81
N GLY A 138 3.83 0.28 4.38
CA GLY A 138 4.71 0.62 3.27
C GLY A 138 3.97 0.75 1.93
N PRO A 139 4.57 1.39 0.91
CA PRO A 139 3.89 1.63 -0.36
C PRO A 139 3.44 0.35 -1.08
N VAL A 140 4.18 -0.75 -0.94
CA VAL A 140 3.82 -2.04 -1.55
C VAL A 140 2.58 -2.60 -0.88
N GLU A 141 2.56 -2.61 0.45
CA GLU A 141 1.41 -3.05 1.24
C GLU A 141 0.20 -2.16 0.96
N GLN A 142 0.37 -0.84 0.86
CA GLN A 142 -0.71 0.08 0.49
C GLN A 142 -1.30 -0.26 -0.87
N TYR A 143 -0.46 -0.51 -1.88
CA TYR A 143 -0.91 -0.88 -3.22
C TYR A 143 -1.66 -2.20 -3.22
N LEU A 144 -1.08 -3.24 -2.60
CA LEU A 144 -1.66 -4.59 -2.55
C LEU A 144 -3.01 -4.58 -1.81
N MET A 145 -3.08 -3.96 -0.62
CA MET A 145 -4.30 -3.84 0.16
C MET A 145 -5.39 -3.05 -0.58
N LEU A 146 -5.03 -1.94 -1.25
CA LEU A 146 -5.99 -1.10 -1.97
C LEU A 146 -6.58 -1.83 -3.18
N THR A 147 -5.76 -2.61 -3.88
CA THR A 147 -6.15 -3.30 -5.12
C THR A 147 -6.72 -4.69 -4.88
N GLY A 148 -6.66 -5.20 -3.64
CA GLY A 148 -6.96 -6.60 -3.32
C GLY A 148 -6.04 -7.58 -4.06
N ARG A 149 -4.84 -7.13 -4.46
CA ARG A 149 -3.80 -7.96 -5.04
C ARG A 149 -2.97 -8.55 -3.91
N VAL A 150 -2.55 -9.80 -4.08
CA VAL A 150 -1.67 -10.49 -3.15
C VAL A 150 -0.54 -11.11 -3.95
N TYR A 151 0.64 -11.22 -3.33
CA TYR A 151 1.57 -12.26 -3.76
C TYR A 151 0.80 -13.58 -3.67
N PHE A 152 0.91 -14.44 -4.68
CA PHE A 152 0.23 -15.75 -4.69
C PHE A 152 -1.29 -15.72 -4.88
N ARG A 153 -1.82 -14.94 -5.83
CA ARG A 153 -3.21 -15.15 -6.28
C ARG A 153 -3.36 -16.59 -6.79
N GLY A 154 -4.12 -17.41 -6.05
CA GLY A 154 -4.34 -18.84 -6.29
C GLY A 154 -4.25 -19.70 -5.03
N LEU A 155 -3.54 -19.27 -3.98
CA LEU A 155 -3.48 -20.00 -2.70
C LEU A 155 -4.66 -19.67 -1.79
N VAL A 156 -5.40 -20.69 -1.36
CA VAL A 156 -6.35 -20.65 -0.22
C VAL A 156 -5.64 -21.09 1.07
N TYR A 157 -6.25 -20.85 2.22
CA TYR A 157 -5.63 -21.13 3.53
C TYR A 157 -5.24 -22.61 3.72
N ASP A 158 -5.97 -23.53 3.08
CA ASP A 158 -5.69 -24.96 3.10
C ASP A 158 -4.43 -25.35 2.31
N ASP A 159 -3.87 -24.46 1.47
CA ASP A 159 -2.66 -24.68 0.68
C ASP A 159 -1.37 -24.36 1.47
N LEU A 160 -1.49 -23.94 2.74
CA LEU A 160 -0.36 -23.68 3.63
C LEU A 160 0.03 -24.96 4.40
N HIS A 161 1.16 -25.56 4.05
CA HIS A 161 1.76 -26.66 4.81
C HIS A 161 3.17 -26.30 5.31
N ARG A 162 3.55 -26.84 6.48
CA ARG A 162 4.79 -26.55 7.21
C ARG A 162 5.95 -27.44 6.76
#